data_AF-A0A5S3WJ99-F1
#
_entry.id   AF-A0A5S3WJ99-F1
#
_cell.length_a   1.000
_cell.length_b   1.000
_cell.length_c   1.000
_cell.angle_alpha   90.00
_cell.angle_beta   90.00
_cell.angle_gamma   90.00
#
_symmetry.space_group_name_H-M   'P 1'
#
loop_
_entity.id
_entity.type
_entity.pdbx_description
1 polymer ?
#
loop_
_entity_poly.entity_id
_entity_poly.type
_entity_poly.pdbx_seq_one_letter_code
_entity_poly.pdbx_strand_id
1 'polypeptide(L)' 'QGSVLFGTQSLSEGLDLPGDYLTNLVITKIPFAVPTSPIEEAQAEFVEQKGGNPFLSITVPDAAKKLVQSCGRLL' A
#
# COMPACT_ATOMS: atom_id res chain seq x y z
N GLN A 1 -27.28 13.55 -1.52
CA GLN A 1 -27.09 12.21 -2.12
C GLN A 1 -25.65 11.80 -1.87
N GLY A 2 -25.39 10.56 -1.45
CA GLY A 2 -24.02 10.05 -1.29
C GLY A 2 -23.43 9.58 -2.63
N SER A 3 -22.10 9.49 -2.69
CA SER A 3 -21.36 8.89 -3.82
C SER A 3 -20.45 7.79 -3.30
N VAL A 4 -20.17 6.79 -4.13
CA VAL A 4 -19.21 5.72 -3.82
C VAL A 4 -18.19 5.69 -4.95
N LEU A 5 -16.91 5.83 -4.60
CA LEU A 5 -15.81 5.72 -5.54
C LEU A 5 -15.18 4.34 -5.39
N PHE A 6 -14.99 3.66 -6.52
CA PHE A 6 -14.21 2.44 -6.61
C PHE A 6 -12.95 2.72 -7.41
N GLY A 7 -11.81 2.28 -6.89
CA GLY A 7 -10.53 2.46 -7.55
C GLY A 7 -9.51 1.45 -7.08
N THR A 8 -8.40 1.38 -7.80
CA THR A 8 -7.21 0.62 -7.40
C THR A 8 -6.30 1.53 -6.59
N GLN A 9 -5.06 1.10 -6.33
CA GLN A 9 -4.08 1.85 -5.53
C GLN A 9 -3.85 3.28 -6.03
N SER A 10 -4.01 3.56 -7.33
CA SER A 10 -3.86 4.91 -7.87
C SER A 10 -4.86 5.91 -7.29
N LEU A 11 -5.99 5.46 -6.74
CA LEU A 11 -6.94 6.34 -6.07
C LEU A 11 -6.41 6.85 -4.73
N SER A 12 -5.49 6.10 -4.10
CA SER A 12 -4.81 6.51 -2.87
C SER A 12 -3.66 7.51 -3.13
N GLU A 13 -3.23 7.63 -4.39
CA GLU A 13 -2.09 8.43 -4.84
C GLU A 13 -2.57 9.74 -5.46
N GLY A 14 -2.44 10.86 -4.72
CA GLY A 14 -2.72 12.20 -5.23
C GLY A 14 -4.19 12.64 -5.17
N LEU A 15 -5.08 11.81 -4.62
CA LEU A 15 -6.46 12.21 -4.33
C LEU A 15 -6.54 12.95 -2.99
N ASP A 16 -7.16 14.13 -3.00
CA ASP A 16 -7.42 14.94 -1.80
C ASP A 16 -8.94 15.13 -1.64
N LEU A 17 -9.51 14.57 -0.58
CA LEU A 17 -10.95 14.59 -0.28
C LEU A 17 -11.19 15.08 1.16
N PRO A 18 -11.10 16.38 1.41
CA PRO A 18 -11.22 16.92 2.76
C PRO A 18 -12.64 16.84 3.31
N GLY A 19 -12.78 16.63 4.63
CA GLY A 19 -14.05 16.74 5.35
C GLY A 19 -15.13 15.79 4.83
N ASP A 20 -16.32 16.31 4.55
CA ASP A 20 -17.50 15.52 4.21
C ASP A 20 -17.42 14.80 2.85
N TYR A 21 -16.35 15.02 2.08
CA TYR A 21 -16.12 14.34 0.81
C TYR A 21 -15.68 12.87 0.98
N LEU A 22 -15.05 12.50 2.10
CA LEU A 22 -14.71 11.11 2.42
C LEU A 22 -14.97 10.80 3.89
N THR A 23 -16.09 10.13 4.18
CA THR A 23 -16.48 9.74 5.54
C THR A 23 -16.25 8.26 5.84
N ASN A 24 -16.07 7.45 4.79
CA ASN A 24 -15.89 6.00 4.90
C ASN A 24 -14.81 5.55 3.91
N LEU A 25 -13.77 4.89 4.43
CA LEU A 25 -12.73 4.26 3.64
C LEU A 25 -12.81 2.74 3.81
N VAL A 26 -12.98 2.01 2.70
CA VAL A 26 -13.01 0.54 2.70
C VAL A 26 -11.81 0.01 1.93
N ILE A 27 -10.90 -0.67 2.63
CA ILE A 27 -9.75 -1.35 2.05
C ILE A 27 -10.07 -2.85 2.02
N THR A 28 -10.26 -3.40 0.83
CA THR A 28 -10.74 -4.79 0.65
C THR A 28 -9.64 -5.84 0.85
N LYS A 29 -8.36 -5.45 0.76
CA LYS A 29 -7.20 -6.32 0.94
C LYS A 29 -5.96 -5.53 1.34
N ILE A 30 -5.01 -6.20 2.00
CA ILE A 30 -3.69 -5.62 2.28
C ILE A 30 -2.95 -5.41 0.94
N PRO A 31 -2.34 -4.23 0.70
CA PRO A 31 -1.71 -3.86 -0.56
C PRO A 31 -0.29 -4.43 -0.66
N PHE A 32 -0.16 -5.76 -0.61
CA PHE A 32 1.12 -6.40 -0.90
C PHE A 32 1.47 -6.23 -2.38
N ALA A 33 2.69 -5.76 -2.63
CA ALA A 33 3.25 -5.71 -3.98
C ALA A 33 3.47 -7.13 -4.50
N VAL A 34 3.21 -7.34 -5.79
CA VAL A 34 3.68 -8.51 -6.50
C VAL A 34 5.08 -8.15 -7.00
N PRO A 35 6.15 -8.82 -6.56
CA PRO A 35 7.47 -8.54 -7.08
C PRO A 35 7.50 -8.93 -8.56
N THR A 36 7.60 -7.93 -9.43
CA THR A 36 7.70 -8.12 -10.88
C THR A 36 8.96 -7.50 -11.46
N SER A 37 9.75 -6.83 -10.60
CA SER A 37 10.98 -6.16 -10.99
C SER A 37 12.20 -7.02 -10.64
N PRO A 38 13.17 -7.18 -11.55
CA PRO A 38 14.45 -7.81 -11.26
C PRO A 38 15.19 -7.16 -10.08
N ILE A 39 14.94 -5.86 -9.83
CA ILE A 39 15.55 -5.15 -8.71
C ILE A 39 14.98 -5.64 -7.37
N GLU A 40 13.66 -5.88 -7.30
CA GLU A 40 13.00 -6.36 -6.09
C GLU A 40 13.44 -7.79 -5.76
N GLU A 41 13.60 -8.63 -6.78
CA GLU A 41 14.14 -9.99 -6.65
C GLU A 41 15.57 -9.96 -6.10
N ALA A 42 16.46 -9.16 -6.69
CA ALA A 42 17.83 -9.03 -6.22
C ALA A 42 17.92 -8.51 -4.77
N GLN A 43 17.02 -7.61 -4.37
CA GLN A 43 16.94 -7.13 -2.98
C GLN A 43 16.48 -8.24 -2.02
N ALA A 44 15.51 -9.05 -2.42
CA ALA A 44 15.05 -10.19 -1.63
C ALA A 44 16.18 -11.22 -1.46
N GLU A 45 16.84 -11.61 -2.56
CA GLU A 45 17.98 -12.54 -2.52
C GLU A 45 19.10 -12.04 -1.61
N PHE A 46 19.41 -10.75 -1.65
CA PHE A 46 20.42 -10.15 -0.79
C PHE A 46 20.07 -10.25 0.70
N VAL A 47 18.80 -10.07 1.06
CA VAL A 47 18.32 -10.23 2.44
C VAL A 47 18.38 -11.70 2.87
N GLU A 48 18.01 -12.62 2.00
CA GLU A 48 18.07 -14.06 2.27
C GLU A 48 19.51 -14.56 2.44
N GLN A 49 20.44 -14.11 1.60
CA GLN A 49 21.87 -14.44 1.72
C GLN A 49 22.47 -13.99 3.07
N LYS A 50 21.89 -12.96 3.70
CA LYS A 50 22.26 -12.50 5.04
C LYS A 50 21.52 -13.23 6.17
N GLY A 51 20.72 -14.25 5.86
CA GLY A 51 19.90 -15.02 6.80
C GLY A 51 18.63 -14.30 7.25
N GLY A 52 18.20 -13.25 6.54
CA GLY A 52 16.99 -12.48 6.83
C GLY A 52 15.75 -13.00 6.13
N ASN A 53 14.59 -12.41 6.46
CA ASN A 53 13.31 -12.69 5.81
C ASN A 53 12.85 -11.45 4.99
N PRO A 54 12.91 -11.48 3.65
CA PRO A 54 12.51 -10.36 2.79
C PRO A 54 11.06 -9.94 2.96
N PHE A 55 10.16 -10.88 3.25
CA PHE A 55 8.75 -10.56 3.46
C PHE A 55 8.59 -9.65 4.67
N LEU A 56 9.27 -9.96 5.78
CA LEU A 56 9.19 -9.15 7.00
C LEU A 56 9.97 -7.84 6.90
N SER A 57 11.11 -7.82 6.20
CA SER A 57 11.99 -6.65 6.14
C SER A 57 11.71 -5.69 4.98
N ILE A 58 11.03 -6.14 3.93
CA ILE A 58 10.73 -5.35 2.72
C ILE A 58 9.22 -5.28 2.49
N THR A 59 8.57 -6.43 2.30
CA THR A 59 7.17 -6.48 1.86
C THR A 59 6.19 -5.92 2.89
N VAL A 60 6.35 -6.28 4.17
CA VAL A 60 5.49 -5.79 5.26
C VAL A 60 5.63 -4.26 5.45
N PRO A 61 6.84 -3.68 5.55
CA PRO A 61 7.01 -2.23 5.61
C PRO A 61 6.41 -1.47 4.41
N ASP A 62 6.57 -1.99 3.20
CA ASP A 62 5.99 -1.35 2.00
C ASP A 62 4.45 -1.35 2.03
N ALA A 63 3.85 -2.50 2.36
CA ALA A 63 2.39 -2.60 2.50
C ALA A 63 1.87 -1.69 3.64
N ALA A 64 2.58 -1.60 4.76
CA ALA A 64 2.23 -0.73 5.88
C ALA A 64 2.25 0.75 5.45
N LYS A 65 3.27 1.18 4.69
CA LYS A 65 3.36 2.56 4.17
C LYS A 65 2.16 2.90 3.27
N LYS A 66 1.79 2.01 2.35
CA LYS A 66 0.63 2.18 1.46
C LYS A 66 -0.70 2.25 2.23
N LEU A 67 -0.86 1.44 3.27
CA LEU A 67 -2.02 1.49 4.16
C LEU A 67 -2.10 2.82 4.90
N VAL A 68 -1.00 3.28 5.50
CA VAL A 68 -0.95 4.58 6.19
C VAL A 68 -1.31 5.72 5.24
N GLN A 69 -0.78 5.71 4.02
CA GLN A 69 -1.13 6.70 2.99
C GLN A 69 -2.62 6.68 2.61
N SER A 70 -3.22 5.50 2.52
CA SER A 70 -4.65 5.36 2.22
C SER A 70 -5.52 5.84 3.38
N CYS A 71 -5.20 5.43 4.61
CA CYS A 71 -5.92 5.86 5.82
C CYS A 71 -5.80 7.36 6.08
N GLY A 72 -4.65 7.97 5.73
CA GLY A 72 -4.45 9.41 5.83
C GLY A 72 -5.41 10.25 4.99
N ARG A 73 -6.15 9.65 4.05
CA ARG A 73 -7.20 10.34 3.28
C ARG A 73 -8.49 10.57 4.06
N LEU A 74 -8.69 9.84 5.16
CA LEU A 74 -9.84 10.00 6.04
C LEU A 74 -9.66 11.16 7.04
N LEU A 75 -8.42 11.65 7.21
CA LEU A 75 -8.03 12.69 8.18
C LEU A 75 -8.01 14.06 7.52
#